data_AF-A0A7V9NGR4-F1
#
_entry.id   AF-A0A7V9NGR4-F1
#
_cell.length_a   1.000
_cell.length_b   1.000
_cell.length_c   1.000
_cell.angle_alpha   90.00
_cell.angle_beta   90.00
_cell.angle_gamma   90.00
#
_symmetry.space_group_name_H-M   'P 1'
#
loop_
_entity.id
_entity.type
_entity.pdbx_description
1 polymer ?
#
loop_
_entity_poly.entity_id
_entity_poly.type
_entity_poly.pdbx_seq_one_letter_code
_entity_poly.pdbx_strand_id
1 'polypeptide(L)'
;MKTSTPAAEGAHTELYVSGPEPSAADHVAEAADARRLAARYRLPFVDLSQFSIDHELFRAIPADLMLRYGFVPYRRDGQALVIVVSDPTDLPMIDELAVLLATPIRVTVGTASAIQGILKKSESSQRVLEEATESFQLQLLREDDALGDEQLSVDKLSADQSPVIRLVDSTLYSAIQRRASDIHIETQDDAVHVKYRIDGVLQAAMRPIDKRFHSTIISRVKVMAELDIAEKRVPQDGRFKVRMGGKSIDFRVSIMPSVHGEDAVIRILDKESISEQFQELRLDILGFPEDELRRFRKYIAEPYGMVLVTGPTGSGKTTTLYAALSEIKSIEDKIITIEDPVEYQLRGITQIPINEKKGLTFA
;
A
#
# COMPACT_ATOMS: atom_id res chain seq x y z
N MET A 1 -43.46 -32.63 13.93
CA MET A 1 -42.05 -32.95 14.21
C MET A 1 -41.18 -32.20 13.20
N LYS A 2 -40.55 -31.10 13.63
CA LYS A 2 -39.62 -30.32 12.80
C LYS A 2 -38.26 -31.03 12.83
N THR A 3 -37.78 -31.45 11.67
CA THR A 3 -36.41 -31.96 11.48
C THR A 3 -35.46 -30.77 11.34
N SER A 4 -34.55 -30.64 12.30
CA SER A 4 -33.48 -29.65 12.33
C SER A 4 -32.33 -30.06 11.41
N THR A 5 -32.06 -29.25 10.40
CA THR A 5 -30.84 -29.26 9.60
C THR A 5 -29.65 -28.80 10.47
N PRO A 6 -28.49 -29.46 10.45
CA PRO A 6 -27.31 -28.96 11.17
C PRO A 6 -26.74 -27.75 10.42
N ALA A 7 -26.44 -26.70 11.18
CA ALA A 7 -25.80 -25.48 10.70
C ALA A 7 -24.37 -25.78 10.24
N ALA A 8 -24.00 -25.28 9.06
CA ALA A 8 -22.64 -25.33 8.55
C ALA A 8 -21.73 -24.41 9.39
N GLU A 9 -20.70 -24.99 10.00
CA GLU A 9 -19.62 -24.28 10.66
C GLU A 9 -18.83 -23.47 9.62
N GLY A 10 -18.70 -22.15 9.85
CA GLY A 10 -17.95 -21.25 8.99
C GLY A 10 -16.46 -21.54 9.04
N ALA A 11 -15.90 -22.03 7.93
CA ALA A 11 -14.48 -22.25 7.76
C ALA A 11 -13.71 -20.91 7.75
N HIS A 12 -13.03 -20.59 8.84
CA HIS A 12 -12.03 -19.51 8.88
C HIS A 12 -10.90 -19.86 7.91
N THR A 13 -10.81 -19.14 6.79
CA THR A 13 -9.88 -19.46 5.70
C THR A 13 -8.56 -18.71 5.92
N GLU A 14 -7.50 -19.42 6.36
CA GLU A 14 -6.17 -18.84 6.64
C GLU A 14 -5.57 -18.14 5.40
N LEU A 15 -5.26 -16.85 5.48
CA LEU A 15 -4.82 -16.03 4.33
C LEU A 15 -3.35 -16.23 3.93
N TYR A 16 -2.48 -16.49 4.92
CA TYR A 16 -1.04 -16.61 4.72
C TYR A 16 -0.64 -18.07 4.71
N VAL A 17 0.48 -18.36 4.04
CA VAL A 17 1.07 -19.71 4.07
C VAL A 17 1.37 -20.07 5.54
N SER A 18 0.56 -20.96 6.10
CA SER A 18 0.77 -21.60 7.39
C SER A 18 1.58 -22.88 7.18
N GLY A 19 2.52 -23.15 8.08
CA GLY A 19 3.09 -24.49 8.17
C GLY A 19 2.03 -25.50 8.63
N PRO A 20 2.26 -26.81 8.50
CA PRO A 20 1.31 -27.83 8.95
C PRO A 20 0.92 -27.60 10.43
N GLU A 21 -0.35 -27.82 10.78
CA GLU A 21 -0.79 -27.74 12.18
C GLU A 21 0.07 -28.67 13.05
N PRO A 22 0.74 -28.16 14.10
CA PRO A 22 1.65 -28.97 14.89
C PRO A 22 0.90 -30.08 15.62
N SER A 23 1.42 -31.31 15.62
CA SER A 23 0.94 -32.37 16.50
C SER A 23 1.22 -32.03 17.97
N ALA A 24 0.60 -32.77 18.91
CA ALA A 24 0.90 -32.62 20.34
C ALA A 24 2.39 -32.84 20.68
N ALA A 25 3.11 -33.65 19.89
CA ALA A 25 4.56 -33.82 20.01
C ALA A 25 5.33 -32.59 19.48
N ASP A 26 4.82 -31.95 18.42
CA ASP A 26 5.42 -30.77 17.82
C ASP A 26 5.27 -29.54 18.72
N HIS A 27 4.15 -29.40 19.46
CA HIS A 27 3.99 -28.34 20.45
C HIS A 27 4.98 -28.43 21.63
N VAL A 28 5.32 -29.66 22.05
CA VAL A 28 6.33 -29.88 23.10
C VAL A 28 7.73 -29.55 22.60
N ALA A 29 8.05 -29.94 21.36
CA ALA A 29 9.30 -29.59 20.71
C ALA A 29 9.42 -28.06 20.50
N GLU A 30 8.36 -27.42 20.01
CA GLU A 30 8.29 -25.97 19.80
C GLU A 30 8.48 -25.18 21.11
N ALA A 31 7.85 -25.61 22.19
CA ALA A 31 8.02 -25.00 23.50
C ALA A 31 9.47 -25.14 24.02
N ALA A 32 10.11 -26.29 23.77
CA ALA A 32 11.52 -26.48 24.12
C ALA A 32 12.42 -25.56 23.28
N ASP A 33 12.13 -25.40 21.99
CA ASP A 33 12.88 -24.57 21.06
C ASP A 33 12.76 -23.08 21.41
N ALA A 34 11.54 -22.59 21.67
CA ALA A 34 11.29 -21.23 22.11
C ALA A 34 11.99 -20.92 23.45
N ARG A 35 12.00 -21.87 24.41
CA ARG A 35 12.75 -21.71 25.67
C ARG A 35 14.26 -21.66 25.45
N ARG A 36 14.81 -22.48 24.54
CA ARG A 36 16.24 -22.42 24.19
C ARG A 36 16.61 -21.09 23.55
N LEU A 37 15.75 -20.57 22.67
CA LEU A 37 15.94 -19.28 22.01
C LEU A 37 15.91 -18.13 23.02
N ALA A 38 14.92 -18.12 23.91
CA ALA A 38 14.81 -17.16 25.01
C ALA A 38 16.07 -17.16 25.90
N ALA A 39 16.54 -18.35 26.31
CA ALA A 39 17.74 -18.48 27.11
C ALA A 39 19.01 -17.99 26.40
N ARG A 40 19.17 -18.30 25.10
CA ARG A 40 20.31 -17.88 24.29
C ARG A 40 20.43 -16.35 24.21
N TYR A 41 19.31 -15.66 24.05
CA TYR A 41 19.26 -14.20 23.95
C TYR A 41 18.98 -13.49 25.28
N ARG A 42 18.92 -14.24 26.40
CA ARG A 42 18.63 -13.72 27.74
C ARG A 42 17.30 -12.95 27.82
N LEU A 43 16.29 -13.43 27.09
CA LEU A 43 14.94 -12.87 27.08
C LEU A 43 14.00 -13.72 27.95
N PRO A 44 12.95 -13.13 28.53
CA PRO A 44 11.91 -13.88 29.22
C PRO A 44 11.12 -14.76 28.24
N PHE A 45 10.92 -16.03 28.61
CA PHE A 45 9.95 -16.89 27.95
C PHE A 45 8.57 -16.72 28.61
N VAL A 46 7.54 -16.50 27.80
CA VAL A 46 6.15 -16.35 28.25
C VAL A 46 5.37 -17.58 27.83
N ASP A 47 4.80 -18.28 28.80
CA ASP A 47 3.86 -19.35 28.52
C ASP A 47 2.49 -18.77 28.18
N LEU A 48 2.16 -18.83 26.89
CA LEU A 48 0.95 -18.24 26.34
C LEU A 48 -0.32 -19.05 26.65
N SER A 49 -0.20 -20.24 27.27
CA SER A 49 -1.37 -21.04 27.68
C SER A 49 -2.17 -20.39 28.83
N GLN A 50 -1.53 -19.58 29.66
CA GLN A 50 -2.13 -18.83 30.77
C GLN A 50 -2.22 -17.32 30.48
N PHE A 51 -2.11 -16.94 29.20
CA PHE A 51 -2.09 -15.55 28.80
C PHE A 51 -3.46 -14.89 28.98
N SER A 52 -3.49 -13.80 29.75
CA SER A 52 -4.65 -12.92 29.87
C SER A 52 -4.57 -11.87 28.77
N ILE A 53 -5.61 -11.78 27.94
CA ILE A 53 -5.71 -10.76 26.90
C ILE A 53 -6.05 -9.43 27.55
N ASP A 54 -5.10 -8.49 27.50
CA ASP A 54 -5.38 -7.10 27.83
C ASP A 54 -6.15 -6.44 26.68
N HIS A 55 -7.46 -6.31 26.86
CA HIS A 55 -8.34 -5.75 25.83
C HIS A 55 -8.02 -4.31 25.45
N GLU A 56 -7.41 -3.52 26.34
CA GLU A 56 -7.03 -2.13 26.04
C GLU A 56 -5.82 -2.10 25.10
N LEU A 57 -4.82 -2.95 25.35
CA LEU A 57 -3.64 -3.06 24.48
C LEU A 57 -3.97 -3.66 23.11
N PHE A 58 -4.83 -4.67 23.07
CA PHE A 58 -5.30 -5.26 21.80
C PHE A 58 -6.18 -4.31 20.99
N ARG A 59 -6.84 -3.32 21.62
CA ARG A 59 -7.58 -2.26 20.92
C ARG A 59 -6.67 -1.12 20.44
N ALA A 60 -5.64 -0.79 21.21
CA ALA A 60 -4.72 0.29 20.88
C ALA A 60 -3.79 -0.05 19.70
N ILE A 61 -3.63 -1.34 19.38
CA ILE A 61 -2.74 -1.82 18.33
C ILE A 61 -3.59 -2.38 17.18
N PRO A 62 -3.38 -1.90 15.94
CA PRO A 62 -4.05 -2.45 14.76
C PRO A 62 -3.83 -3.97 14.63
N ALA A 63 -4.92 -4.72 14.43
CA ALA A 63 -4.88 -6.19 14.35
C ALA A 63 -4.07 -6.70 13.16
N ASP A 64 -4.08 -5.96 12.05
CA ASP A 64 -3.26 -6.22 10.87
C ASP A 64 -1.76 -6.16 11.19
N LEU A 65 -1.31 -5.24 12.07
CA LEU A 65 0.09 -5.20 12.51
C LEU A 65 0.45 -6.43 13.34
N MET A 66 -0.43 -6.82 14.28
CA MET A 66 -0.21 -8.01 15.11
C MET A 66 -0.11 -9.30 14.27
N LEU A 67 -0.97 -9.43 13.25
CA LEU A 67 -0.96 -10.55 12.31
C LEU A 67 0.24 -10.52 11.36
N ARG A 68 0.56 -9.34 10.80
CA ARG A 68 1.64 -9.15 9.82
C ARG A 68 3.00 -9.47 10.44
N TYR A 69 3.27 -8.93 11.62
CA TYR A 69 4.55 -9.08 12.30
C TYR A 69 4.57 -10.29 13.24
N GLY A 70 3.43 -10.96 13.47
CA GLY A 70 3.37 -12.20 14.24
C GLY A 70 3.74 -12.00 15.70
N PHE A 71 3.14 -11.01 16.36
CA PHE A 71 3.34 -10.73 17.77
C PHE A 71 2.01 -10.52 18.50
N VAL A 72 2.03 -10.67 19.82
CA VAL A 72 0.91 -10.28 20.70
C VAL A 72 1.39 -9.30 21.77
N PRO A 73 0.62 -8.25 22.09
CA PRO A 73 0.98 -7.32 23.16
C PRO A 73 0.76 -7.98 24.51
N TYR A 74 1.78 -8.00 25.36
CA TYR A 74 1.72 -8.65 26.67
C TYR A 74 1.33 -7.68 27.78
N ARG A 75 2.07 -6.59 27.93
CA ARG A 75 1.84 -5.57 28.96
C ARG A 75 2.58 -4.28 28.62
N ARG A 76 2.23 -3.18 29.30
CA ARG A 76 3.08 -1.99 29.36
C ARG A 76 4.02 -2.05 30.55
N ASP A 77 5.24 -1.62 30.34
CA ASP A 77 6.28 -1.47 31.35
C ASP A 77 6.84 -0.05 31.28
N GLY A 78 6.20 0.85 32.04
CA GLY A 78 6.42 2.29 31.93
C GLY A 78 6.02 2.81 30.55
N GLN A 79 6.98 3.39 29.83
CA GLN A 79 6.78 3.86 28.45
C GLN A 79 6.99 2.76 27.39
N ALA A 80 7.47 1.57 27.77
CA ALA A 80 7.75 0.50 26.82
C ALA A 80 6.56 -0.46 26.68
N LEU A 81 6.27 -0.87 25.46
CA LEU A 81 5.35 -1.96 25.16
C LEU A 81 6.12 -3.29 25.17
N VAL A 82 5.72 -4.21 26.04
CA VAL A 82 6.25 -5.57 26.06
C VAL A 82 5.44 -6.43 25.10
N ILE A 83 6.08 -6.99 24.08
CA ILE A 83 5.47 -7.87 23.09
C ILE A 83 5.98 -9.30 23.22
N VAL A 84 5.19 -10.28 22.80
CA VAL A 84 5.61 -11.68 22.66
C VAL A 84 5.77 -12.01 21.19
N VAL A 85 6.95 -12.49 20.80
CA VAL A 85 7.29 -12.91 19.43
C VAL A 85 7.77 -14.36 19.42
N SER A 86 7.68 -15.03 18.27
CA SER A 86 8.24 -16.36 18.09
C SER A 86 9.74 -16.34 17.79
N ASP A 87 10.22 -15.29 17.13
CA ASP A 87 11.62 -15.12 16.76
C ASP A 87 12.14 -13.73 17.21
N PRO A 88 12.98 -13.64 18.24
CA PRO A 88 13.54 -12.37 18.71
C PRO A 88 14.75 -11.90 17.88
N THR A 89 15.16 -12.61 16.82
CA THR A 89 16.33 -12.27 16.01
C THR A 89 16.02 -11.29 14.87
N ASP A 90 14.73 -11.07 14.58
CA ASP A 90 14.27 -10.10 13.59
C ASP A 90 14.30 -8.66 14.17
N LEU A 91 15.52 -8.15 14.34
CA LEU A 91 15.75 -6.78 14.82
C LEU A 91 15.10 -5.70 13.91
N PRO A 92 15.13 -5.82 12.57
CA PRO A 92 14.44 -4.88 11.69
C PRO A 92 12.93 -4.79 11.97
N MET A 93 12.26 -5.92 12.20
CA MET A 93 10.84 -5.94 12.57
C MET A 93 10.58 -5.23 13.91
N ILE A 94 11.43 -5.47 14.90
CA ILE A 94 11.30 -4.86 16.23
C ILE A 94 11.47 -3.35 16.15
N ASP A 95 12.45 -2.87 15.38
CA ASP A 95 12.70 -1.45 15.16
C ASP A 95 11.56 -0.80 14.38
N GLU A 96 11.04 -1.46 13.33
CA GLU A 96 9.90 -0.97 12.55
C GLU A 96 8.63 -0.87 13.44
N LEU A 97 8.36 -1.87 14.28
CA LEU A 97 7.25 -1.84 15.24
C LEU A 97 7.38 -0.68 16.23
N ALA A 98 8.59 -0.38 16.71
CA ALA A 98 8.81 0.73 17.62
C ALA A 98 8.48 2.08 16.98
N VAL A 99 8.80 2.25 15.70
CA VAL A 99 8.47 3.45 14.91
C VAL A 99 6.96 3.53 14.64
N LEU A 100 6.36 2.44 14.16
CA LEU A 100 4.93 2.39 13.80
C LEU A 100 4.01 2.64 15.01
N LEU A 101 4.38 2.13 16.17
CA LEU A 101 3.61 2.29 17.41
C LEU A 101 4.04 3.51 18.21
N ALA A 102 5.02 4.28 17.73
CA ALA A 102 5.62 5.42 18.42
C ALA A 102 5.96 5.13 19.91
N THR A 103 6.36 3.90 20.20
CA THR A 103 6.53 3.38 21.57
C THR A 103 7.75 2.46 21.62
N PRO A 104 8.66 2.60 22.60
CA PRO A 104 9.76 1.66 22.80
C PRO A 104 9.27 0.22 22.96
N ILE A 105 9.87 -0.74 22.26
CA ILE A 105 9.47 -2.15 22.30
C ILE A 105 10.43 -2.95 23.18
N ARG A 106 9.87 -3.79 24.06
CA ARG A 106 10.59 -4.84 24.79
C ARG A 106 10.09 -6.19 24.34
N VAL A 107 11.00 -7.08 24.00
CA VAL A 107 10.65 -8.37 23.41
C VAL A 107 10.71 -9.48 24.44
N THR A 108 9.70 -10.35 24.40
CA THR A 108 9.66 -11.63 25.11
C THR A 108 9.37 -12.74 24.10
N VAL A 109 9.73 -13.97 24.44
CA VAL A 109 9.64 -15.10 23.51
C VAL A 109 8.47 -16.00 23.90
N GLY A 110 7.65 -16.35 22.92
CA GLY A 110 6.56 -17.31 23.05
C GLY A 110 6.59 -18.35 21.92
N THR A 111 5.73 -19.35 21.98
CA THR A 111 5.59 -20.31 20.87
C THR A 111 4.78 -19.70 19.73
N ALA A 112 5.18 -19.95 18.48
CA ALA A 112 4.50 -19.42 17.31
C ALA A 112 3.05 -19.90 17.23
N SER A 113 2.81 -21.17 17.54
CA SER A 113 1.46 -21.75 17.57
C SER A 113 0.54 -21.06 18.58
N ALA A 114 1.04 -20.71 19.76
CA ALA A 114 0.23 -20.06 20.78
C ALA A 114 -0.03 -18.58 20.46
N ILE A 115 0.95 -17.88 19.89
CA ILE A 115 0.76 -16.51 19.35
C ILE A 115 -0.35 -16.52 18.30
N GLN A 116 -0.28 -17.44 17.33
CA GLN A 116 -1.31 -17.57 16.29
C GLN A 116 -2.68 -17.94 16.88
N GLY A 117 -2.71 -18.85 17.86
CA GLY A 117 -3.95 -19.23 18.54
C GLY A 117 -4.62 -18.06 19.27
N ILE A 118 -3.84 -17.17 19.88
CA ILE A 118 -4.36 -15.95 20.52
C ILE A 118 -4.88 -14.96 19.47
N LEU A 119 -4.15 -14.75 18.38
CA LEU A 119 -4.59 -13.85 17.30
C LEU A 119 -5.91 -14.34 16.68
N LYS A 120 -6.06 -15.65 16.44
CA LYS A 120 -7.32 -16.27 15.99
C LYS A 120 -8.48 -16.08 17.00
N LYS A 121 -8.20 -16.18 18.31
CA LYS A 121 -9.21 -15.94 19.36
C LYS A 121 -9.58 -14.46 19.51
N SER A 122 -8.64 -13.57 19.22
CA SER A 122 -8.88 -12.12 19.23
C SER A 122 -9.78 -11.68 18.06
N GLU A 123 -9.64 -12.29 16.88
CA GLU A 123 -10.53 -12.09 15.72
C GLU A 123 -11.97 -12.56 16.00
N SER A 124 -12.14 -13.70 16.68
CA SER A 124 -13.48 -14.18 17.05
C SER A 124 -14.15 -13.33 18.12
N SER A 125 -13.36 -12.62 18.95
CA SER A 125 -13.84 -11.61 19.90
C SER A 125 -14.11 -10.24 19.26
N GLN A 126 -13.64 -9.99 18.03
CA GLN A 126 -13.95 -8.77 17.26
C GLN A 126 -15.38 -8.72 16.71
N ARG A 127 -16.14 -9.83 16.73
CA ARG A 127 -17.59 -9.81 16.35
C ARG A 127 -18.46 -8.97 17.30
N VAL A 128 -17.97 -8.60 18.47
CA VAL A 128 -18.64 -7.66 19.38
C VAL A 128 -18.16 -6.21 19.15
N LEU A 129 -17.21 -5.99 18.24
CA LEU A 129 -16.55 -4.72 17.96
C LEU A 129 -16.85 -4.19 16.54
N GLU A 130 -17.92 -4.67 15.91
CA GLU A 130 -18.39 -4.20 14.59
C GLU A 130 -18.81 -2.72 14.59
N GLU A 131 -19.00 -2.08 15.75
CA GLU A 131 -19.39 -0.66 15.85
C GLU A 131 -18.25 0.35 15.58
N ALA A 132 -16.96 -0.04 15.53
CA ALA A 132 -15.85 0.91 15.38
C ALA A 132 -15.21 0.93 13.97
N THR A 133 -15.46 -0.10 13.16
CA THR A 133 -14.92 -0.27 11.80
C THR A 133 -15.73 0.43 10.70
N GLU A 134 -16.74 1.24 11.05
CA GLU A 134 -17.42 2.12 10.08
C GLU A 134 -16.51 3.23 9.51
N SER A 135 -15.28 3.40 10.02
CA SER A 135 -14.41 4.54 9.71
C SER A 135 -13.41 4.34 8.56
N PHE A 136 -13.29 3.14 7.97
CA PHE A 136 -12.34 2.91 6.87
C PHE A 136 -12.95 2.17 5.66
N GLN A 137 -13.65 2.93 4.82
CA GLN A 137 -14.09 2.47 3.49
C GLN A 137 -13.33 3.28 2.43
N LEU A 138 -12.47 2.61 1.67
CA LEU A 138 -11.92 3.20 0.44
C LEU A 138 -13.09 3.42 -0.52
N GLN A 139 -13.40 4.68 -0.81
CA GLN A 139 -14.45 5.04 -1.75
C GLN A 139 -13.85 5.10 -3.15
N LEU A 140 -14.28 4.17 -4.00
CA LEU A 140 -13.92 4.10 -5.41
C LEU A 140 -14.70 5.19 -6.15
N LEU A 141 -14.00 6.08 -6.85
CA LEU A 141 -14.62 7.16 -7.62
C LEU A 141 -14.79 6.70 -9.08
N ARG A 142 -15.99 6.83 -9.63
CA ARG A 142 -16.24 6.58 -11.06
C ARG A 142 -15.98 7.83 -11.89
N GLU A 143 -15.60 7.66 -13.16
CA GLU A 143 -15.23 8.78 -14.04
C GLU A 143 -16.40 9.72 -14.37
N ASP A 144 -17.65 9.28 -14.20
CA ASP A 144 -18.86 10.07 -14.49
C ASP A 144 -19.25 11.09 -13.40
N ASP A 145 -18.61 11.07 -12.22
CA ASP A 145 -19.02 11.87 -11.05
C ASP A 145 -18.44 13.31 -11.01
N ALA A 146 -18.07 13.88 -12.16
CA ALA A 146 -17.49 15.24 -12.20
C ALA A 146 -18.52 16.37 -12.01
N LEU A 147 -19.81 16.08 -11.96
CA LEU A 147 -20.89 17.06 -11.77
C LEU A 147 -22.03 16.46 -10.93
N GLY A 148 -21.96 16.61 -9.61
CA GLY A 148 -23.12 16.39 -8.74
C GLY A 148 -22.85 15.48 -7.55
N ASP A 149 -23.34 15.92 -6.41
CA ASP A 149 -23.29 15.29 -5.09
C ASP A 149 -24.20 14.05 -5.02
N GLU A 150 -23.96 13.04 -5.87
CA GLU A 150 -24.63 11.74 -5.78
C GLU A 150 -23.65 10.69 -5.29
N GLN A 151 -23.74 10.41 -3.99
CA GLN A 151 -23.17 9.25 -3.32
C GLN A 151 -23.71 7.96 -3.95
N LEU A 152 -23.01 7.44 -4.94
CA LEU A 152 -23.23 6.10 -5.46
C LEU A 152 -22.14 5.17 -4.93
N SER A 153 -22.40 4.62 -3.74
CA SER A 153 -21.70 3.44 -3.23
C SER A 153 -21.84 2.31 -4.23
N VAL A 154 -20.81 2.07 -5.03
CA VAL A 154 -20.72 0.83 -5.80
C VAL A 154 -20.58 -0.29 -4.77
N ASP A 155 -21.62 -1.11 -4.72
CA ASP A 155 -21.83 -2.29 -3.87
C ASP A 155 -22.19 -2.03 -2.39
N LYS A 156 -23.47 -1.70 -2.18
CA LYS A 156 -24.23 -2.30 -1.07
C LYS A 156 -24.34 -3.81 -1.30
N LEU A 157 -23.26 -4.55 -1.07
CA LEU A 157 -23.28 -5.99 -0.88
C LEU A 157 -22.47 -6.32 0.37
N SER A 158 -23.25 -6.55 1.43
CA SER A 158 -22.93 -7.36 2.61
C SER A 158 -21.99 -6.74 3.65
N ALA A 159 -22.49 -6.71 4.89
CA ALA A 159 -21.72 -6.60 6.14
C ALA A 159 -20.79 -7.82 6.37
N ASP A 160 -20.26 -8.40 5.30
CA ASP A 160 -19.50 -9.63 5.24
C ASP A 160 -18.42 -9.49 4.16
N GLN A 161 -17.62 -8.41 4.23
CA GLN A 161 -16.55 -8.18 3.27
C GLN A 161 -15.60 -9.37 3.28
N SER A 162 -15.39 -9.99 2.11
CA SER A 162 -14.46 -11.10 1.94
C SER A 162 -13.07 -10.70 2.46
N PRO A 163 -12.37 -11.58 3.20
CA PRO A 163 -11.02 -11.31 3.71
C PRO A 163 -10.04 -10.81 2.63
N VAL A 164 -10.24 -11.19 1.37
CA VAL A 164 -9.43 -10.75 0.23
C VAL A 164 -9.68 -9.28 -0.14
N ILE A 165 -10.92 -8.79 0.00
CA ILE A 165 -11.24 -7.38 -0.25
C ILE A 165 -10.49 -6.51 0.76
N ARG A 166 -10.57 -6.86 2.04
CA ARG A 166 -9.83 -6.17 3.11
C ARG A 166 -8.31 -6.23 2.91
N LEU A 167 -7.80 -7.36 2.42
CA LEU A 167 -6.38 -7.49 2.09
C LEU A 167 -5.95 -6.53 0.98
N VAL A 168 -6.70 -6.45 -0.12
CA VAL A 168 -6.36 -5.53 -1.23
C VAL A 168 -6.48 -4.08 -0.77
N ASP A 169 -7.56 -3.73 -0.07
CA ASP A 169 -7.79 -2.37 0.41
C ASP A 169 -6.69 -1.93 1.41
N SER A 170 -6.30 -2.80 2.35
CA SER A 170 -5.18 -2.53 3.27
C SER A 170 -3.82 -2.48 2.56
N THR A 171 -3.63 -3.27 1.50
CA THR A 171 -2.42 -3.22 0.66
C THR A 171 -2.29 -1.86 -0.02
N LEU A 172 -3.37 -1.32 -0.59
CA LEU A 172 -3.38 0.01 -1.21
C LEU A 172 -3.14 1.11 -0.17
N TYR A 173 -3.83 1.02 0.98
CA TYR A 173 -3.66 1.97 2.07
C TYR A 173 -2.21 2.05 2.56
N SER A 174 -1.62 0.89 2.87
CA SER A 174 -0.25 0.78 3.35
C SER A 174 0.76 1.30 2.31
N ALA A 175 0.51 1.07 1.02
CA ALA A 175 1.34 1.60 -0.05
C ALA A 175 1.33 3.15 -0.08
N ILE A 176 0.16 3.77 0.07
CA ILE A 176 0.03 5.24 0.16
C ILE A 176 0.75 5.78 1.40
N GLN A 177 0.50 5.19 2.58
CA GLN A 177 1.13 5.62 3.84
C GLN A 177 2.67 5.54 3.76
N ARG A 178 3.19 4.50 3.11
CA ARG A 178 4.62 4.29 2.88
C ARG A 178 5.17 5.06 1.69
N ARG A 179 4.36 5.89 1.02
CA ARG A 179 4.73 6.69 -0.16
C ARG A 179 5.36 5.84 -1.28
N ALA A 180 4.81 4.65 -1.50
CA ALA A 180 5.25 3.79 -2.59
C ALA A 180 4.87 4.38 -3.95
N SER A 181 5.74 4.24 -4.96
CA SER A 181 5.45 4.63 -6.34
C SER A 181 4.68 3.54 -7.09
N ASP A 182 4.96 2.28 -6.79
CA ASP A 182 4.35 1.13 -7.45
C ASP A 182 4.09 0.01 -6.42
N ILE A 183 2.99 -0.73 -6.62
CA ILE A 183 2.66 -1.96 -5.93
C ILE A 183 2.78 -3.09 -6.94
N HIS A 184 3.55 -4.11 -6.60
CA HIS A 184 3.75 -5.30 -7.41
C HIS A 184 3.07 -6.47 -6.71
N ILE A 185 2.17 -7.15 -7.41
CA ILE A 185 1.53 -8.40 -6.99
C ILE A 185 2.01 -9.47 -7.97
N GLU A 186 2.93 -10.31 -7.51
CA GLU A 186 3.64 -11.29 -8.33
C GLU A 186 3.31 -12.71 -7.85
N THR A 187 2.97 -13.60 -8.77
CA THR A 187 2.57 -14.97 -8.46
C THR A 187 3.69 -15.93 -8.80
N GLN A 188 4.12 -16.72 -7.82
CA GLN A 188 5.11 -17.77 -8.00
C GLN A 188 4.45 -19.15 -7.95
N ASP A 189 5.24 -20.21 -8.03
CA ASP A 189 4.76 -21.57 -8.01
C ASP A 189 4.13 -21.94 -6.65
N ASP A 190 4.62 -21.37 -5.55
CA ASP A 190 4.22 -21.64 -4.17
C ASP A 190 3.27 -20.60 -3.56
N ALA A 191 3.46 -19.30 -3.86
CA ALA A 191 2.77 -18.21 -3.17
C ALA A 191 2.58 -16.95 -4.03
N VAL A 192 1.79 -16.00 -3.52
CA VAL A 192 1.68 -14.65 -4.06
C VAL A 192 2.52 -13.70 -3.21
N HIS A 193 3.39 -12.94 -3.87
CA HIS A 193 4.26 -11.95 -3.27
C HIS A 193 3.76 -10.55 -3.57
N VAL A 194 3.65 -9.72 -2.53
CA VAL A 194 3.37 -8.30 -2.69
C VAL A 194 4.62 -7.51 -2.36
N LYS A 195 5.03 -6.62 -3.27
CA LYS A 195 6.18 -5.73 -3.08
C LYS A 195 5.76 -4.28 -3.33
N TYR A 196 6.41 -3.36 -2.64
CA TYR A 196 6.31 -1.93 -2.91
C TYR A 196 7.61 -1.43 -3.52
N ARG A 197 7.51 -0.49 -4.45
CA ARG A 197 8.64 0.34 -4.84
C ARG A 197 8.62 1.61 -4.01
N ILE A 198 9.62 1.78 -3.15
CA ILE A 198 9.79 2.97 -2.31
C ILE A 198 11.16 3.55 -2.64
N ASP A 199 11.21 4.83 -2.99
CA ASP A 199 12.43 5.53 -3.41
C ASP A 199 13.23 4.77 -4.51
N GLY A 200 12.50 4.16 -5.44
CA GLY A 200 13.06 3.39 -6.55
C GLY A 200 13.41 1.93 -6.24
N VAL A 201 13.42 1.53 -4.97
CA VAL A 201 13.82 0.17 -4.53
C VAL A 201 12.60 -0.70 -4.24
N LEU A 202 12.62 -1.95 -4.72
CA LEU A 202 11.58 -2.94 -4.41
C LEU A 202 11.81 -3.58 -3.04
N GLN A 203 10.76 -3.59 -2.22
CA GLN A 203 10.76 -4.17 -0.88
C GLN A 203 9.52 -5.03 -0.67
N ALA A 204 9.65 -6.13 0.07
CA ALA A 204 8.50 -6.98 0.40
C ALA A 204 7.52 -6.20 1.28
N ALA A 205 6.25 -6.17 0.87
CA ALA A 205 5.19 -5.45 1.59
C ALA A 205 4.61 -6.27 2.75
N MET A 206 4.62 -7.61 2.62
CA MET A 206 4.04 -8.54 3.59
C MET A 206 4.59 -9.94 3.39
N ARG A 207 4.21 -10.87 4.28
CA ARG A 207 4.51 -12.29 4.13
C ARG A 207 3.83 -12.85 2.87
N PRO A 208 4.42 -13.87 2.22
CA PRO A 208 3.79 -14.52 1.08
C PRO A 208 2.38 -15.00 1.42
N ILE A 209 1.45 -14.68 0.52
CA ILE A 209 0.04 -15.07 0.62
C ILE A 209 -0.12 -16.43 -0.03
N ASP A 210 -0.99 -17.28 0.53
CA ASP A 210 -1.25 -18.59 -0.07
C ASP A 210 -1.75 -18.45 -1.51
N LYS A 211 -1.16 -19.23 -2.42
CA LYS A 211 -1.46 -19.20 -3.86
C LYS A 211 -2.94 -19.38 -4.17
N ARG A 212 -3.72 -20.04 -3.31
CA ARG A 212 -5.17 -20.21 -3.51
C ARG A 212 -5.93 -18.89 -3.60
N PHE A 213 -5.41 -17.81 -3.01
CA PHE A 213 -6.03 -16.48 -3.05
C PHE A 213 -5.65 -15.65 -4.27
N HIS A 214 -4.68 -16.11 -5.08
CA HIS A 214 -4.22 -15.43 -6.30
C HIS A 214 -5.37 -14.93 -7.17
N SER A 215 -6.25 -15.86 -7.58
CA SER A 215 -7.32 -15.55 -8.52
C SER A 215 -8.33 -14.53 -7.96
N THR A 216 -8.55 -14.55 -6.64
CA THR A 216 -9.46 -13.62 -5.97
C THR A 216 -8.83 -12.24 -5.82
N ILE A 217 -7.53 -12.15 -5.54
CA ILE A 217 -6.78 -10.89 -5.47
C ILE A 217 -6.79 -10.20 -6.83
N ILE A 218 -6.42 -10.93 -7.90
CA ILE A 218 -6.40 -10.38 -9.26
C ILE A 218 -7.81 -9.99 -9.70
N SER A 219 -8.82 -10.81 -9.42
CA SER A 219 -10.22 -10.48 -9.73
C SER A 219 -10.66 -9.18 -9.04
N ARG A 220 -10.32 -9.00 -7.75
CA ARG A 220 -10.62 -7.75 -7.04
C ARG A 220 -9.95 -6.55 -7.70
N VAL A 221 -8.67 -6.65 -8.08
CA VAL A 221 -7.95 -5.58 -8.80
C VAL A 221 -8.60 -5.29 -10.15
N LYS A 222 -9.02 -6.32 -10.90
CA LYS A 222 -9.74 -6.18 -12.18
C LYS A 222 -11.06 -5.46 -12.01
N VAL A 223 -11.85 -5.81 -10.99
CA VAL A 223 -13.12 -5.13 -10.68
C VAL A 223 -12.87 -3.65 -10.40
N MET A 224 -11.86 -3.32 -9.59
CA MET A 224 -11.55 -1.93 -9.24
C MET A 224 -11.19 -1.10 -10.47
N ALA A 225 -10.48 -1.70 -11.43
CA ALA A 225 -10.01 -1.06 -12.66
C ALA A 225 -10.93 -1.26 -13.88
N GLU A 226 -12.15 -1.78 -13.67
CA GLU A 226 -13.14 -2.08 -14.71
C GLU A 226 -12.63 -2.97 -15.86
N LEU A 227 -11.78 -3.95 -15.52
CA LEU A 227 -11.16 -4.90 -16.45
C LEU A 227 -11.98 -6.19 -16.61
N ASP A 228 -11.74 -6.93 -17.70
CA ASP A 228 -12.40 -8.21 -17.96
C ASP A 228 -11.82 -9.31 -17.06
N ILE A 229 -12.63 -9.77 -16.11
CA ILE A 229 -12.29 -10.83 -15.15
C ILE A 229 -12.16 -12.20 -15.84
N ALA A 230 -12.93 -12.42 -16.91
CA ALA A 230 -12.95 -13.70 -17.61
C ALA A 230 -11.72 -13.89 -18.49
N GLU A 231 -11.20 -12.80 -19.07
CA GLU A 231 -9.99 -12.85 -19.89
C GLU A 231 -8.72 -12.82 -19.02
N LYS A 232 -7.79 -13.75 -19.28
CA LYS A 232 -6.57 -13.96 -18.49
C LYS A 232 -5.32 -14.23 -19.34
N ARG A 233 -5.46 -14.24 -20.67
CA ARG A 233 -4.42 -14.66 -21.62
C ARG A 233 -3.75 -13.49 -22.33
N VAL A 234 -4.32 -12.30 -22.22
CA VAL A 234 -3.79 -11.07 -22.81
C VAL A 234 -3.53 -10.04 -21.72
N PRO A 235 -2.50 -9.19 -21.87
CA PRO A 235 -2.31 -8.03 -21.02
C PRO A 235 -3.56 -7.15 -20.95
N GLN A 236 -3.85 -6.59 -19.77
CA GLN A 236 -4.95 -5.65 -19.56
C GLN A 236 -4.46 -4.44 -18.78
N ASP A 237 -4.78 -3.24 -19.26
CA ASP A 237 -4.44 -1.98 -18.60
C ASP A 237 -5.71 -1.23 -18.22
N GLY A 238 -5.75 -0.71 -17.00
CA GLY A 238 -6.90 -0.01 -16.46
C GLY A 238 -6.48 1.15 -15.56
N ARG A 239 -7.47 1.89 -15.09
CA ARG A 239 -7.29 2.97 -14.11
C ARG A 239 -8.42 2.95 -13.11
N PHE A 240 -8.14 3.41 -11.90
CA PHE A 240 -9.17 3.64 -10.91
C PHE A 240 -8.75 4.76 -9.97
N LYS A 241 -9.73 5.43 -9.37
CA LYS A 241 -9.49 6.51 -8.41
C LYS A 241 -10.03 6.11 -7.05
N VAL A 242 -9.30 6.46 -6.00
CA VAL A 242 -9.73 6.24 -4.62
C VAL A 242 -9.67 7.54 -3.86
N ARG A 243 -10.73 7.83 -3.10
CA ARG A 243 -10.75 8.94 -2.15
C ARG A 243 -10.28 8.46 -0.78
N MET A 244 -9.25 9.11 -0.24
CA MET A 244 -8.68 8.78 1.07
C MET A 244 -8.21 10.04 1.79
N GLY A 245 -8.68 10.25 3.04
CA GLY A 245 -8.31 11.43 3.82
C GLY A 245 -8.67 12.77 3.16
N GLY A 246 -9.75 12.79 2.37
CA GLY A 246 -10.16 13.97 1.59
C GLY A 246 -9.40 14.19 0.28
N LYS A 247 -8.33 13.41 0.01
CA LYS A 247 -7.55 13.48 -1.22
C LYS A 247 -7.99 12.43 -2.24
N SER A 248 -7.90 12.77 -3.51
CA SER A 248 -8.19 11.86 -4.62
C SER A 248 -6.89 11.33 -5.23
N ILE A 249 -6.70 10.00 -5.17
CA ILE A 249 -5.50 9.33 -5.66
C ILE A 249 -5.87 8.51 -6.90
N ASP A 250 -5.14 8.73 -7.99
CA ASP A 250 -5.33 8.01 -9.25
C ASP A 250 -4.37 6.83 -9.31
N PHE A 251 -4.84 5.68 -9.75
CA PHE A 251 -4.06 4.46 -9.87
C PHE A 251 -4.09 3.97 -11.32
N ARG A 252 -2.92 3.58 -11.84
CA ARG A 252 -2.83 2.87 -13.12
C ARG A 252 -2.51 1.41 -12.84
N VAL A 253 -3.31 0.53 -13.40
CA VAL A 253 -3.17 -0.92 -13.25
C VAL A 253 -2.72 -1.50 -14.57
N SER A 254 -1.74 -2.40 -14.51
CA SER A 254 -1.39 -3.29 -15.61
C SER A 254 -1.41 -4.73 -15.09
N ILE A 255 -2.11 -5.61 -15.79
CA ILE A 255 -2.19 -7.04 -15.49
C ILE A 255 -1.55 -7.80 -16.63
N MET A 256 -0.59 -8.65 -16.30
CA MET A 256 0.18 -9.43 -17.26
C MET A 256 -0.01 -10.93 -17.00
N PRO A 257 -0.33 -11.74 -18.02
CA PRO A 257 -0.29 -13.19 -17.89
C PRO A 257 1.14 -13.67 -17.63
N SER A 258 1.27 -14.63 -16.72
CA SER A 258 2.53 -15.20 -16.23
C SER A 258 2.43 -16.74 -16.19
N VAL A 259 3.57 -17.41 -15.99
CA VAL A 259 3.63 -18.89 -15.94
C VAL A 259 2.77 -19.47 -14.81
N HIS A 260 2.64 -18.73 -13.70
CA HIS A 260 1.94 -19.20 -12.50
C HIS A 260 0.59 -18.54 -12.26
N GLY A 261 0.11 -17.72 -13.22
CA GLY A 261 -1.15 -17.00 -13.09
C GLY A 261 -1.10 -15.65 -13.80
N GLU A 262 -1.54 -14.62 -13.12
CA GLU A 262 -1.53 -13.23 -13.59
C GLU A 262 -0.78 -12.39 -12.55
N ASP A 263 0.06 -11.49 -13.01
CA ASP A 263 0.77 -10.52 -12.18
C ASP A 263 0.13 -9.16 -12.37
N ALA A 264 0.05 -8.36 -11.30
CA ALA A 264 -0.47 -7.00 -11.36
C ALA A 264 0.57 -5.99 -10.90
N VAL A 265 0.73 -4.92 -11.66
CA VAL A 265 1.49 -3.74 -11.26
C VAL A 265 0.53 -2.57 -11.16
N ILE A 266 0.48 -1.94 -9.98
CA ILE A 266 -0.37 -0.80 -9.70
C ILE A 266 0.53 0.40 -9.43
N ARG A 267 0.54 1.38 -10.34
CA ARG A 267 1.26 2.64 -10.15
C ARG A 267 0.36 3.64 -9.43
N ILE A 268 0.90 4.24 -8.38
CA ILE A 268 0.23 5.27 -7.58
C ILE A 268 0.55 6.62 -8.20
N LEU A 269 -0.46 7.29 -8.74
CA LEU A 269 -0.37 8.65 -9.26
C LEU A 269 -0.98 9.60 -8.23
N ASP A 270 -0.16 10.02 -7.29
CA ASP A 270 -0.51 11.05 -6.33
C ASP A 270 -0.50 12.44 -7.01
N LYS A 271 -1.63 12.77 -7.65
CA LYS A 271 -1.81 14.04 -8.36
C LYS A 271 -1.92 15.23 -7.41
N GLU A 272 -2.23 15.03 -6.13
CA GLU A 272 -2.58 16.11 -5.19
C GLU A 272 -1.47 16.49 -4.20
N SER A 273 -0.65 15.54 -3.71
CA SER A 273 0.54 15.90 -2.92
C SER A 273 1.54 16.69 -3.75
N ILE A 274 1.59 16.37 -5.05
CA ILE A 274 2.32 17.13 -6.04
C ILE A 274 1.63 18.48 -6.25
N SER A 275 0.34 18.58 -6.56
CA SER A 275 -0.25 19.90 -6.85
C SER A 275 -0.17 20.92 -5.69
N GLU A 276 -0.23 20.51 -4.42
CA GLU A 276 -0.04 21.43 -3.27
C GLU A 276 1.44 21.84 -3.07
N GLN A 277 2.40 20.93 -3.29
CA GLN A 277 3.84 21.26 -3.26
C GLN A 277 4.32 21.94 -4.56
N PHE A 278 3.56 21.82 -5.65
CA PHE A 278 3.90 22.27 -7.00
C PHE A 278 3.19 23.59 -7.36
N GLN A 279 2.29 24.12 -6.50
CA GLN A 279 1.87 25.52 -6.58
C GLN A 279 3.06 26.48 -6.37
N GLU A 280 4.15 26.02 -5.74
CA GLU A 280 5.43 26.73 -5.64
C GLU A 280 6.54 26.07 -6.47
N LEU A 281 6.28 25.56 -7.69
CA LEU A 281 7.37 25.25 -8.64
C LEU A 281 8.08 26.56 -9.05
N ARG A 282 8.93 27.06 -8.16
CA ARG A 282 9.81 28.19 -8.34
C ARG A 282 11.20 27.67 -8.59
N LEU A 283 11.94 28.35 -9.46
CA LEU A 283 13.32 27.96 -9.73
C LEU A 283 14.20 28.05 -8.46
N ASP A 284 13.80 28.87 -7.47
CA ASP A 284 14.51 29.07 -6.21
C ASP A 284 14.59 27.80 -5.33
N ILE A 285 13.63 26.86 -5.47
CA ILE A 285 13.59 25.64 -4.64
C ILE A 285 14.27 24.43 -5.30
N LEU A 286 14.76 24.56 -6.53
CA LEU A 286 15.37 23.47 -7.30
C LEU A 286 16.87 23.26 -7.01
N GLY A 287 17.46 24.05 -6.11
CA GLY A 287 18.84 23.88 -5.66
C GLY A 287 19.90 24.45 -6.62
N PHE A 288 19.54 25.40 -7.48
CA PHE A 288 20.51 26.11 -8.31
C PHE A 288 21.43 27.01 -7.47
N PRO A 289 22.74 27.07 -7.77
CA PRO A 289 23.58 28.18 -7.34
C PRO A 289 23.02 29.53 -7.81
N GLU A 290 23.11 30.56 -6.98
CA GLU A 290 22.43 31.85 -7.20
C GLU A 290 22.92 32.58 -8.47
N ASP A 291 24.17 32.39 -8.85
CA ASP A 291 24.77 32.91 -10.08
C ASP A 291 24.25 32.19 -11.33
N GLU A 292 24.16 30.85 -11.29
CA GLU A 292 23.58 30.06 -12.39
C GLU A 292 22.07 30.33 -12.53
N LEU A 293 21.35 30.45 -11.42
CA LEU A 293 19.93 30.80 -11.44
C LEU A 293 19.68 32.15 -12.10
N ARG A 294 20.49 33.17 -11.79
CA ARG A 294 20.40 34.49 -12.44
C ARG A 294 20.64 34.42 -13.94
N ARG A 295 21.61 33.61 -14.38
CA ARG A 295 21.88 33.40 -15.82
C ARG A 295 20.71 32.69 -16.49
N PHE A 296 20.17 31.64 -15.87
CA PHE A 296 19.02 30.89 -16.38
C PHE A 296 17.78 31.79 -16.52
N ARG A 297 17.45 32.57 -15.49
CA ARG A 297 16.37 33.58 -15.50
C ARG A 297 16.49 34.57 -16.64
N LYS A 298 17.71 35.05 -16.90
CA LYS A 298 17.96 35.95 -18.02
C LYS A 298 17.58 35.29 -19.36
N TYR A 299 18.00 34.04 -19.59
CA TYR A 299 17.77 33.36 -20.87
C TYR A 299 16.31 32.97 -21.11
N ILE A 300 15.58 32.55 -20.07
CA ILE A 300 14.17 32.17 -20.23
C ILE A 300 13.24 33.37 -20.45
N ALA A 301 13.69 34.58 -20.09
CA ALA A 301 12.95 35.83 -20.28
C ALA A 301 13.27 36.54 -21.60
N GLU A 302 14.20 36.04 -22.41
CA GLU A 302 14.47 36.61 -23.72
C GLU A 302 13.25 36.42 -24.65
N PRO A 303 12.91 37.43 -25.48
CA PRO A 303 11.69 37.40 -26.30
C PRO A 303 11.71 36.31 -27.39
N TYR A 304 12.89 35.83 -27.75
CA TYR A 304 13.08 34.72 -28.68
C TYR A 304 14.43 34.07 -28.43
N GLY A 305 14.49 32.76 -28.65
CA GLY A 305 15.69 31.97 -28.44
C GLY A 305 15.35 30.50 -28.20
N MET A 306 16.39 29.69 -28.04
CA MET A 306 16.25 28.28 -27.69
C MET A 306 17.00 28.01 -26.39
N VAL A 307 16.30 27.47 -25.41
CA VAL A 307 16.88 26.98 -24.15
C VAL A 307 16.78 25.45 -24.16
N LEU A 308 17.91 24.76 -24.01
CA LEU A 308 17.95 23.30 -23.93
C LEU A 308 18.29 22.87 -22.51
N VAL A 309 17.45 22.03 -21.92
CA VAL A 309 17.71 21.36 -20.65
C VAL A 309 18.03 19.90 -20.93
N THR A 310 19.27 19.49 -20.67
CA THR A 310 19.78 18.14 -20.99
C THR A 310 20.14 17.37 -19.73
N GLY A 311 20.16 16.04 -19.83
CA GLY A 311 20.43 15.14 -18.70
C GLY A 311 19.75 13.78 -18.86
N PRO A 312 20.19 12.74 -18.12
CA PRO A 312 19.63 11.39 -18.19
C PRO A 312 18.18 11.35 -17.66
N THR A 313 17.48 10.23 -17.85
CA THR A 313 16.14 10.02 -17.26
C THR A 313 16.18 10.20 -15.74
N GLY A 314 15.18 10.87 -15.17
CA GLY A 314 15.09 11.13 -13.72
C GLY A 314 15.94 12.29 -13.18
N SER A 315 16.68 13.02 -14.02
CA SER A 315 17.51 14.17 -13.60
C SER A 315 16.76 15.48 -13.32
N GLY A 316 15.42 15.48 -13.33
CA GLY A 316 14.62 16.68 -13.04
C GLY A 316 14.45 17.68 -14.19
N LYS A 317 14.70 17.28 -15.45
CA LYS A 317 14.52 18.15 -16.64
C LYS A 317 13.12 18.73 -16.75
N THR A 318 12.10 17.88 -16.68
CA THR A 318 10.69 18.30 -16.78
C THR A 318 10.33 19.25 -15.64
N THR A 319 10.75 18.93 -14.42
CA THR A 319 10.58 19.77 -13.23
C THR A 319 11.20 21.17 -13.42
N THR A 320 12.42 21.22 -13.97
CA THR A 320 13.11 22.49 -14.25
C THR A 320 12.38 23.31 -15.31
N LEU A 321 11.96 22.67 -16.41
CA LEU A 321 11.23 23.34 -17.49
C LEU A 321 9.89 23.91 -17.03
N TYR A 322 9.13 23.15 -16.25
CA TYR A 322 7.83 23.62 -15.77
C TYR A 322 7.95 24.72 -14.71
N ALA A 323 8.99 24.71 -13.87
CA ALA A 323 9.29 25.84 -12.99
C ALA A 323 9.63 27.11 -13.79
N ALA A 324 10.45 26.97 -14.84
CA ALA A 324 10.77 28.09 -15.73
C ALA A 324 9.52 28.65 -16.42
N LEU A 325 8.68 27.77 -16.99
CA LEU A 325 7.42 28.15 -17.64
C LEU A 325 6.47 28.84 -16.66
N SER A 326 6.40 28.36 -15.42
CA SER A 326 5.58 28.96 -14.37
C SER A 326 6.07 30.35 -13.95
N GLU A 327 7.39 30.58 -13.99
CA GLU A 327 8.01 31.87 -13.65
C GLU A 327 7.80 32.93 -14.73
N ILE A 328 7.91 32.56 -16.01
CA ILE A 328 7.70 33.49 -17.15
C ILE A 328 6.23 33.67 -17.53
N LYS A 329 5.33 32.86 -16.95
CA LYS A 329 3.90 32.91 -17.27
C LYS A 329 3.32 34.28 -16.92
N SER A 330 2.92 35.02 -17.95
CA SER A 330 2.20 36.29 -17.84
C SER A 330 0.80 36.16 -18.46
N ILE A 331 -0.08 37.15 -18.22
CA ILE A 331 -1.38 37.23 -18.91
C ILE A 331 -1.21 37.70 -20.37
N GLU A 332 -0.09 38.36 -20.65
CA GLU A 332 0.21 38.97 -21.96
C GLU A 332 0.73 37.92 -22.96
N ASP A 333 1.35 36.85 -22.47
CA ASP A 333 1.99 35.82 -23.29
C ASP A 333 1.16 34.55 -23.42
N LYS A 334 1.05 34.03 -24.65
CA LYS A 334 0.44 32.73 -24.91
C LYS A 334 1.51 31.64 -24.94
N ILE A 335 1.58 30.84 -23.87
CA ILE A 335 2.51 29.70 -23.78
C ILE A 335 1.81 28.42 -24.26
N ILE A 336 2.50 27.67 -25.14
CA ILE A 336 2.05 26.38 -25.68
C ILE A 336 3.19 25.36 -25.51
N THR A 337 2.87 24.14 -25.08
CA THR A 337 3.81 23.01 -24.99
C THR A 337 3.33 21.83 -25.82
N ILE A 338 4.27 21.02 -26.32
CA ILE A 338 4.03 19.72 -26.95
C ILE A 338 4.80 18.67 -26.15
N GLU A 339 4.10 17.64 -25.64
CA GLU A 339 4.64 16.75 -24.61
C GLU A 339 4.22 15.29 -24.82
N ASP A 340 5.03 14.34 -24.35
CA ASP A 340 4.78 12.90 -24.46
C ASP A 340 5.12 12.13 -23.17
N PRO A 341 4.13 11.87 -22.30
CA PRO A 341 2.83 12.54 -22.18
C PRO A 341 2.94 13.87 -21.40
N VAL A 342 1.84 14.60 -21.29
CA VAL A 342 1.75 15.71 -20.32
C VAL A 342 1.82 15.14 -18.90
N GLU A 343 2.88 15.47 -18.17
CA GLU A 343 3.15 14.93 -16.83
C GLU A 343 2.22 15.55 -15.76
N TYR A 344 2.01 16.86 -15.83
CA TYR A 344 1.11 17.61 -14.92
C TYR A 344 0.51 18.83 -15.62
N GLN A 345 -0.63 19.28 -15.11
CA GLN A 345 -1.37 20.41 -15.69
C GLN A 345 -0.90 21.74 -15.12
N LEU A 346 -0.30 22.58 -15.97
CA LEU A 346 0.07 23.96 -15.65
C LEU A 346 -1.10 24.90 -15.95
N ARG A 347 -1.71 25.44 -14.90
CA ARG A 347 -2.82 26.40 -15.05
C ARG A 347 -2.38 27.63 -15.84
N GLY A 348 -3.09 27.89 -16.95
CA GLY A 348 -2.86 29.04 -17.83
C GLY A 348 -1.96 28.74 -19.04
N ILE A 349 -1.42 27.52 -19.13
CA ILE A 349 -0.58 27.09 -20.26
C ILE A 349 -1.36 26.08 -21.10
N THR A 350 -1.29 26.19 -22.42
CA THR A 350 -1.89 25.19 -23.32
C THR A 350 -0.92 24.04 -23.54
N GLN A 351 -1.23 22.88 -23.00
CA GLN A 351 -0.39 21.69 -23.11
C GLN A 351 -1.01 20.69 -24.09
N ILE A 352 -0.25 20.35 -25.13
CA ILE A 352 -0.70 19.47 -26.21
C ILE A 352 0.02 18.11 -26.06
N PRO A 353 -0.69 17.03 -25.70
CA PRO A 353 -0.10 15.71 -25.69
C PRO A 353 0.11 15.18 -27.12
N ILE A 354 1.21 14.47 -27.35
CA ILE A 354 1.45 13.75 -28.59
C ILE A 354 0.37 12.69 -28.81
N ASN A 355 -0.03 12.55 -30.08
CA ASN A 355 -0.98 11.53 -30.51
C ASN A 355 -0.56 10.95 -31.86
N GLU A 356 0.40 10.03 -31.82
CA GLU A 356 0.93 9.37 -33.03
C GLU A 356 -0.16 8.66 -33.83
N LYS A 357 -1.17 8.07 -33.16
CA LYS A 357 -2.29 7.39 -33.83
C LYS A 357 -3.13 8.33 -34.69
N LYS A 358 -3.16 9.62 -34.38
CA LYS A 358 -3.86 10.66 -35.14
C LYS A 358 -2.92 11.49 -36.01
N GLY A 359 -1.65 11.11 -36.10
CA GLY A 359 -0.63 11.84 -36.86
C GLY A 359 -0.12 13.12 -36.19
N LEU A 360 -0.42 13.34 -34.91
CA LEU A 360 0.08 14.50 -34.15
C LEU A 360 1.40 14.12 -33.47
N THR A 361 2.52 14.46 -34.13
CA THR A 361 3.90 14.18 -33.67
C THR A 361 4.55 15.44 -33.09
N PHE A 362 5.83 15.36 -32.70
CA PHE A 362 6.61 16.55 -32.31
C PHE A 362 6.81 17.56 -33.46
N ALA A 363 6.80 17.10 -34.72
CA ALA A 363 7.08 17.90 -35.92
C ALA A 363 5.83 18.46 -36.59
#